data_AF-A0A803KNI4-F1
#
_entry.id   AF-A0A803KNI4-F1
#
_cell.length_a   1.000
_cell.length_b   1.000
_cell.length_c   1.000
_cell.angle_alpha   90.00
_cell.angle_beta   90.00
_cell.angle_gamma   90.00
#
_symmetry.space_group_name_H-M   'P 1'
#
loop_
_entity.id
_entity.type
_entity.pdbx_description
1 polymer ?
#
loop_
_entity_poly.entity_id
_entity_poly.type
_entity_poly.pdbx_seq_one_letter_code
_entity_poly.pdbx_strand_id
1 'polypeptide(L)'
;MEEIVETKLFIVSQFHMKDMGELRYFPGIEVDRSEQGMFLSQRKYVVDILEEYDMVNVRPLKLPMDPHLKLTAEGGSILRDPEPYQKLVGKLIYLTITRPDISLTVHVLSKFMHKPTDIHLQCAKRVLRYLSGSTQQGIFLASKGSAELKAYCDSD
;
A
#
# COMPACT_ATOMS: atom_id res chain seq x y z
N MET A 1 -23.79 16.52 -3.36
CA MET A 1 -24.63 15.46 -2.74
C MET A 1 -25.79 15.10 -3.66
N GLU A 2 -26.50 16.08 -4.21
CA GLU A 2 -27.63 15.87 -5.13
C GLU A 2 -27.24 15.08 -6.40
N GLU A 3 -26.14 15.44 -7.06
CA GLU A 3 -25.62 14.69 -8.24
C GLU A 3 -25.30 13.22 -7.94
N ILE A 4 -24.81 12.91 -6.73
CA ILE A 4 -24.51 11.52 -6.32
C ILE A 4 -25.82 10.73 -6.23
N VAL A 5 -26.87 11.34 -5.69
CA VAL A 5 -28.19 10.71 -5.58
C VAL A 5 -28.78 10.48 -6.96
N GLU A 6 -28.75 11.48 -7.84
CA GLU A 6 -29.23 11.34 -9.21
C GLU A 6 -28.49 10.26 -9.99
N THR A 7 -27.15 10.22 -9.87
CA THR A 7 -26.32 9.19 -10.49
C THR A 7 -26.67 7.80 -9.95
N LYS A 8 -26.86 7.65 -8.63
CA LYS A 8 -27.28 6.38 -8.02
C LYS A 8 -28.63 5.92 -8.58
N LEU A 9 -29.61 6.82 -8.69
CA LEU A 9 -30.93 6.51 -9.24
C LEU A 9 -30.85 6.09 -10.71
N PHE A 10 -30.06 6.80 -11.51
CA PHE A 10 -29.81 6.43 -12.91
C PHE A 10 -29.20 5.03 -13.03
N ILE A 11 -28.14 4.72 -12.26
CA ILE A 11 -27.50 3.40 -12.32
C ILE A 11 -28.45 2.29 -11.87
N VAL A 12 -29.23 2.50 -10.80
CA VAL A 12 -30.24 1.54 -10.34
C VAL A 12 -31.32 1.29 -11.40
N SER A 13 -31.66 2.29 -12.22
CA SER A 13 -32.60 2.12 -13.34
C SER A 13 -32.06 1.24 -14.48
N GLN A 14 -30.73 1.19 -14.65
CA GLN A 14 -30.07 0.46 -15.74
C GLN A 14 -29.53 -0.91 -15.29
N PHE A 15 -29.20 -1.07 -14.01
CA PHE A 15 -28.52 -2.24 -13.47
C PHE A 15 -29.09 -2.68 -12.13
N HIS A 16 -29.01 -3.98 -11.84
CA HIS A 16 -29.26 -4.51 -10.51
C HIS A 16 -28.17 -4.02 -9.55
N MET A 17 -28.45 -2.93 -8.83
CA MET A 17 -27.53 -2.31 -7.89
C MET A 17 -28.20 -2.21 -6.51
N LYS A 18 -27.41 -2.46 -5.46
CA LYS A 18 -27.81 -2.21 -4.08
C LYS A 18 -26.96 -1.08 -3.52
N ASP A 19 -27.61 -0.03 -3.01
CA ASP A 19 -26.90 1.00 -2.26
C ASP A 19 -26.50 0.44 -0.89
N MET A 20 -25.20 0.40 -0.63
CA MET A 20 -24.64 -0.02 0.66
C MET A 20 -24.52 1.13 1.66
N GLY A 21 -25.02 2.31 1.29
CA GLY A 21 -24.98 3.52 2.10
C GLY A 21 -23.63 4.20 2.02
N GLU A 22 -23.17 4.69 3.17
CA GLU A 22 -21.87 5.35 3.26
C GLU A 22 -20.70 4.39 3.09
N LEU A 23 -19.67 4.83 2.36
CA LEU A 23 -18.45 4.07 2.15
C LEU A 23 -17.74 3.80 3.49
N ARG A 24 -17.72 2.53 3.88
CA ARG A 24 -16.95 2.01 5.03
C ARG A 24 -15.83 1.06 4.61
N TYR A 25 -15.99 0.42 3.46
CA TYR A 25 -15.05 -0.55 2.93
C TYR A 25 -15.09 -0.54 1.41
N PHE A 26 -13.91 -0.49 0.79
CA PHE A 26 -13.68 -0.67 -0.65
C PHE A 26 -12.52 -1.65 -0.79
N PRO A 27 -12.51 -2.63 -1.70
CA PRO A 27 -11.65 -3.83 -1.65
C PRO A 27 -10.31 -3.72 -0.88
N GLY A 28 -10.29 -4.05 0.43
CA GLY A 28 -9.07 -4.05 1.25
C GLY A 28 -8.72 -2.71 1.92
N ILE A 29 -9.46 -1.64 1.61
CA ILE A 29 -9.39 -0.29 2.20
C ILE A 29 -10.59 -0.11 3.15
N GLU A 30 -10.27 0.10 4.42
CA GLU A 30 -11.18 0.49 5.49
C GLU A 30 -11.27 2.02 5.55
N VAL A 31 -12.48 2.54 5.70
CA VAL A 31 -12.78 3.97 5.69
C VAL A 31 -13.50 4.34 6.98
N ASP A 32 -12.81 5.08 7.84
CA ASP A 32 -13.37 5.65 9.06
C ASP A 32 -13.61 7.15 8.87
N ARG A 33 -14.77 7.65 9.31
CA ARG A 33 -15.15 9.05 9.15
C ARG A 33 -15.42 9.68 10.50
N SER A 34 -15.01 10.94 10.63
CA SER A 34 -15.29 11.80 11.78
C SER A 34 -15.51 13.22 11.30
N GLU A 35 -15.95 14.10 12.21
CA GLU A 35 -16.05 15.54 11.91
C GLU A 35 -14.70 16.16 11.50
N GLN A 36 -13.59 15.55 11.93
CA GLN A 36 -12.24 16.01 11.63
C GLN A 36 -11.76 15.59 10.24
N GLY A 37 -12.39 14.61 9.60
CA GLY A 37 -11.94 14.07 8.32
C GLY A 37 -12.22 12.58 8.14
N MET A 38 -11.58 12.01 7.13
CA MET A 38 -11.70 10.61 6.73
C MET A 38 -10.35 9.91 6.85
N PHE A 39 -10.28 8.82 7.61
CA PHE A 39 -9.11 7.97 7.71
C PHE A 39 -9.25 6.78 6.77
N LEU A 40 -8.26 6.58 5.91
CA LEU A 40 -8.15 5.47 4.97
C LEU A 40 -7.06 4.54 5.47
N SER A 41 -7.41 3.30 5.78
CA SER A 41 -6.45 2.29 6.22
C SER A 41 -6.58 1.01 5.43
N GLN A 42 -5.50 0.24 5.33
CA GLN A 42 -5.50 -1.11 4.75
C GLN A 42 -5.06 -2.12 5.80
N ARG A 43 -5.49 -1.94 7.06
CA ARG A 43 -5.01 -2.72 8.20
C ARG A 43 -5.20 -4.22 7.98
N LYS A 44 -6.44 -4.65 7.68
CA LYS A 44 -6.71 -6.06 7.42
C LYS A 44 -5.86 -6.59 6.26
N TYR A 45 -5.76 -5.84 5.18
CA TYR A 45 -4.96 -6.23 4.01
C TYR A 45 -3.47 -6.41 4.36
N VAL A 46 -2.90 -5.54 5.20
CA VAL A 46 -1.52 -5.71 5.68
C VAL A 46 -1.38 -6.98 6.51
N VAL A 47 -2.32 -7.25 7.43
CA VAL A 47 -2.30 -8.47 8.25
C VAL A 47 -2.40 -9.72 7.38
N ASP A 48 -3.32 -9.75 6.43
CA ASP A 48 -3.50 -10.88 5.50
C ASP A 48 -2.23 -11.13 4.68
N ILE A 49 -1.53 -10.08 4.21
CA ILE A 49 -0.22 -10.23 3.52
C ILE A 49 0.84 -10.77 4.48
N LEU A 50 0.89 -10.30 5.72
CA LEU A 50 1.87 -10.78 6.69
C LEU A 50 1.64 -12.26 7.02
N GLU A 51 0.40 -12.71 7.12
CA GLU A 51 0.04 -14.11 7.32
C GLU A 51 0.43 -14.97 6.11
N GLU A 52 0.12 -14.53 4.89
CA GLU A 52 0.43 -15.26 3.65
C GLU A 52 1.93 -15.52 3.45
N TYR A 53 2.79 -14.63 3.97
CA TYR A 53 4.25 -14.71 3.83
C TYR A 53 4.98 -15.10 5.12
N ASP A 54 4.27 -15.59 6.15
CA ASP A 54 4.82 -16.00 7.46
C ASP A 54 5.61 -14.89 8.19
N MET A 55 5.13 -13.64 8.09
CA MET A 55 5.80 -12.43 8.59
C MET A 55 5.15 -11.77 9.81
N VAL A 56 4.11 -12.39 10.39
CA VAL A 56 3.33 -11.80 11.50
C VAL A 56 4.18 -11.51 12.76
N ASN A 57 5.05 -12.46 13.14
CA ASN A 57 5.82 -12.40 14.39
C ASN A 57 7.30 -12.01 14.19
N VAL A 58 7.62 -11.38 13.06
CA VAL A 58 9.01 -11.04 12.74
C VAL A 58 9.42 -9.75 13.43
N ARG A 59 10.68 -9.66 13.85
CA ARG A 59 11.23 -8.42 14.41
C ARG A 59 11.12 -7.29 13.39
N PRO A 60 10.38 -6.22 13.70
CA PRO A 60 10.10 -5.16 12.75
C PRO A 60 11.37 -4.37 12.45
N LEU A 61 11.42 -3.81 11.24
CA LEU A 61 12.47 -2.91 10.80
C LEU A 61 11.96 -1.47 10.82
N LYS A 62 12.85 -0.51 11.03
CA LYS A 62 12.51 0.92 11.04
C LYS A 62 12.40 1.54 9.65
N LEU A 63 13.04 0.93 8.64
CA LEU A 63 13.10 1.43 7.28
C LEU A 63 12.65 0.35 6.29
N PRO A 64 11.82 0.70 5.29
CA PRO A 64 11.34 -0.25 4.27
C PRO A 64 12.46 -0.75 3.37
N MET A 65 13.50 0.06 3.17
CA MET A 65 14.68 -0.26 2.35
C MET A 65 15.97 0.03 3.13
N ASP A 66 17.07 -0.57 2.69
CA ASP A 66 18.41 -0.20 3.16
C ASP A 66 18.94 0.97 2.31
N PRO A 67 19.25 2.14 2.90
CA PRO A 67 19.74 3.32 2.15
C PRO A 67 21.05 3.07 1.38
N HIS A 68 21.86 2.11 1.83
CA HIS A 68 23.16 1.82 1.22
C HIS A 68 23.07 0.74 0.15
N LEU A 69 21.95 0.02 0.07
CA LEU A 69 21.77 -1.06 -0.88
C LEU A 69 21.34 -0.55 -2.25
N LYS A 70 22.25 -0.66 -3.22
CA LYS A 70 21.95 -0.44 -4.64
C LYS A 70 21.50 -1.74 -5.28
N LEU A 71 20.21 -1.82 -5.62
CA LEU A 71 19.67 -2.95 -6.38
C LEU A 71 20.10 -2.85 -7.85
N THR A 72 20.63 -3.94 -8.38
CA THR A 72 21.08 -4.06 -9.77
C THR A 72 20.46 -5.28 -10.43
N ALA A 73 20.29 -5.24 -11.76
CA ALA A 73 19.68 -6.33 -12.51
C ALA A 73 20.54 -7.61 -12.51
N GLU A 74 21.87 -7.48 -12.43
CA GLU A 74 22.79 -8.64 -12.32
C GLU A 74 23.05 -9.07 -10.86
N GLY A 75 22.48 -8.38 -9.88
CA GLY A 75 22.70 -8.66 -8.47
C GLY A 75 22.00 -9.93 -8.01
N GLY A 76 22.79 -10.93 -7.58
CA GLY A 76 22.28 -12.17 -7.00
C GLY A 76 21.94 -13.25 -8.03
N SER A 77 21.22 -14.27 -7.59
CA SER A 77 20.80 -15.39 -8.43
C SER A 77 19.37 -15.18 -8.92
N ILE A 78 19.17 -15.31 -10.24
CA ILE A 78 17.84 -15.21 -10.86
C ILE A 78 16.91 -16.25 -10.24
N LEU A 79 15.69 -15.82 -9.90
CA LEU A 79 14.68 -16.74 -9.39
C LEU A 79 14.26 -17.71 -10.50
N ARG A 80 14.18 -19.00 -10.17
CA ARG A 80 13.66 -20.03 -11.08
C ARG A 80 12.20 -19.76 -11.45
N ASP A 81 11.44 -19.28 -10.49
CA ASP A 81 10.06 -18.85 -10.64
C ASP A 81 9.92 -17.38 -10.21
N PRO A 82 9.56 -16.45 -11.12
CA PRO A 82 9.37 -15.04 -10.79
C PRO A 82 8.03 -14.76 -10.09
N GLU A 83 7.06 -15.68 -10.13
CA GLU A 83 5.68 -15.45 -9.69
C GLU A 83 5.58 -15.01 -8.21
N PRO A 84 6.31 -15.60 -7.24
CA PRO A 84 6.25 -15.16 -5.84
C PRO A 84 6.68 -13.71 -5.65
N TYR A 85 7.69 -13.26 -6.42
CA TYR A 85 8.14 -11.88 -6.39
C TYR A 85 7.09 -10.95 -6.99
N GLN A 86 6.57 -11.29 -8.17
CA GLN A 86 5.59 -10.47 -8.89
C GLN A 86 4.30 -10.31 -8.08
N LYS A 87 3.80 -11.40 -7.46
CA LYS A 87 2.62 -11.37 -6.58
C LYS A 87 2.84 -10.47 -5.38
N LEU A 88 3.99 -10.59 -4.71
CA LEU A 88 4.32 -9.77 -3.55
C LEU A 88 4.41 -8.29 -3.93
N VAL A 89 5.14 -7.95 -4.99
CA VAL A 89 5.25 -6.56 -5.47
C VAL A 89 3.89 -6.01 -5.90
N GLY A 90 3.05 -6.81 -6.56
CA GLY A 90 1.67 -6.41 -6.90
C GLY A 90 0.83 -6.05 -5.67
N LYS A 91 0.91 -6.86 -4.61
CA LYS A 91 0.26 -6.56 -3.32
C LYS A 91 0.80 -5.29 -2.68
N LEU A 92 2.11 -5.09 -2.72
CA LEU A 92 2.74 -3.87 -2.20
C LEU A 92 2.38 -2.62 -3.01
N ILE A 93 2.24 -2.71 -4.34
CA ILE A 93 1.75 -1.63 -5.19
C ILE A 93 0.35 -1.21 -4.74
N TYR A 94 -0.54 -2.18 -4.51
CA TYR A 94 -1.89 -1.89 -4.04
C TYR A 94 -1.90 -1.22 -2.66
N LEU A 95 -0.98 -1.60 -1.78
CA LEU A 95 -0.84 -1.01 -0.45
C LEU A 95 -0.36 0.46 -0.49
N THR A 96 0.32 0.90 -1.56
CA THR A 96 0.79 2.29 -1.67
C THR A 96 -0.35 3.32 -1.68
N ILE A 97 -1.59 2.89 -1.93
CA ILE A 97 -2.80 3.73 -1.87
C ILE A 97 -2.97 4.36 -0.48
N THR A 98 -2.69 3.61 0.60
CA THR A 98 -2.77 4.13 1.98
C THR A 98 -1.43 4.22 2.70
N ARG A 99 -0.33 3.74 2.06
CA ARG A 99 1.03 3.73 2.61
C ARG A 99 2.02 4.45 1.69
N PRO A 100 1.95 5.79 1.60
CA PRO A 100 2.86 6.56 0.74
C PRO A 100 4.32 6.45 1.17
N ASP A 101 4.57 6.12 2.44
CA ASP A 101 5.89 5.94 3.03
C ASP A 101 6.70 4.77 2.43
N ILE A 102 6.03 3.77 1.81
CA ILE A 102 6.72 2.68 1.11
C ILE A 102 6.81 2.90 -0.41
N SER A 103 6.18 3.93 -0.96
CA SER A 103 6.02 4.13 -2.41
C SER A 103 7.35 4.15 -3.16
N LEU A 104 8.37 4.80 -2.62
CA LEU A 104 9.71 4.82 -3.25
C LEU A 104 10.31 3.42 -3.32
N THR A 105 10.29 2.68 -2.22
CA THR A 105 10.82 1.31 -2.15
C THR A 105 10.09 0.39 -3.12
N VAL A 106 8.75 0.45 -3.13
CA VAL A 106 7.93 -0.34 -4.04
C VAL A 106 8.21 0.03 -5.49
N HIS A 107 8.33 1.32 -5.82
CA HIS A 107 8.69 1.77 -7.16
C HIS A 107 10.03 1.20 -7.64
N VAL A 108 11.05 1.16 -6.76
CA VAL A 108 12.35 0.55 -7.10
C VAL A 108 12.20 -0.95 -7.34
N LEU A 109 11.49 -1.68 -6.48
CA LEU A 109 11.24 -3.11 -6.63
C LEU A 109 10.48 -3.44 -7.93
N SER A 110 9.51 -2.62 -8.31
CA SER A 110 8.73 -2.81 -9.55
C SER A 110 9.56 -2.79 -10.83
N LYS A 111 10.80 -2.26 -10.81
CA LYS A 111 11.70 -2.27 -11.97
C LYS A 111 12.20 -3.68 -12.33
N PHE A 112 12.13 -4.63 -11.38
CA PHE A 112 12.73 -5.97 -11.53
C PHE A 112 11.70 -7.08 -11.77
N MET A 113 10.50 -6.74 -12.24
CA MET A 113 9.40 -7.71 -12.42
C MET A 113 9.67 -8.80 -13.47
N HIS A 114 10.44 -8.50 -14.52
CA HIS A 114 10.69 -9.44 -15.62
C HIS A 114 11.73 -10.52 -15.28
N LYS A 115 12.77 -10.14 -14.52
CA LYS A 115 13.90 -11.02 -14.19
C LYS A 115 14.34 -10.79 -12.74
N PRO A 116 13.48 -11.12 -11.75
CA PRO A 116 13.80 -10.93 -10.35
C PRO A 116 14.90 -11.91 -9.88
N THR A 117 15.60 -11.52 -8.83
CA THR A 117 16.66 -12.31 -8.19
C THR A 117 16.29 -12.57 -6.73
N ASP A 118 17.03 -13.47 -6.09
CA ASP A 118 16.93 -13.72 -4.66
C ASP A 118 17.11 -12.44 -3.83
N ILE A 119 18.06 -11.58 -4.20
CA ILE A 119 18.27 -10.27 -3.54
C ILE A 119 17.02 -9.38 -3.66
N HIS A 120 16.41 -9.30 -4.85
CA HIS A 120 15.17 -8.54 -5.05
C HIS A 120 14.04 -9.06 -4.14
N LEU A 121 13.88 -10.38 -4.05
CA LEU A 121 12.88 -10.99 -3.18
C LEU A 121 13.14 -10.74 -1.70
N GLN A 122 14.41 -10.79 -1.26
CA GLN A 122 14.77 -10.43 0.11
C GLN A 122 14.43 -8.97 0.42
N CYS A 123 14.65 -8.06 -0.52
CA CYS A 123 14.25 -6.66 -0.37
C CYS A 123 12.74 -6.48 -0.30
N ALA A 124 11.95 -7.21 -1.11
CA ALA A 124 10.50 -7.18 -1.00
C ALA A 124 10.02 -7.72 0.37
N LYS A 125 10.63 -8.81 0.87
CA LYS A 125 10.38 -9.34 2.22
C LYS A 125 10.78 -8.36 3.33
N ARG A 126 11.81 -7.55 3.12
CA ARG A 126 12.19 -6.47 4.05
C ARG A 126 11.05 -5.47 4.24
N VAL A 127 10.32 -5.13 3.16
CA VAL A 127 9.14 -4.24 3.26
C VAL A 127 8.09 -4.86 4.18
N LEU A 128 7.83 -6.17 4.09
CA LEU A 128 6.91 -6.85 5.02
C LEU A 128 7.35 -6.74 6.47
N ARG A 129 8.65 -6.88 6.75
CA ARG A 129 9.19 -6.66 8.11
C ARG A 129 8.99 -5.24 8.59
N TYR A 130 9.11 -4.25 7.73
CA TYR A 130 8.79 -2.87 8.07
C TYR A 130 7.29 -2.71 8.38
N LEU A 131 6.42 -3.24 7.51
CA LEU A 131 4.95 -3.20 7.68
C LEU A 131 4.47 -3.89 8.97
N SER A 132 5.14 -4.97 9.40
CA SER A 132 4.83 -5.66 10.66
C SER A 132 4.91 -4.73 11.88
N GLY A 133 5.76 -3.70 11.83
CA GLY A 133 5.89 -2.70 12.89
C GLY A 133 4.84 -1.58 12.83
N SER A 134 4.05 -1.50 11.75
CA SER A 134 3.16 -0.37 11.51
C SER A 134 1.86 -0.72 10.79
N THR A 135 1.25 -1.85 11.17
CA THR A 135 0.04 -2.42 10.55
C THR A 135 -1.20 -1.51 10.60
N GLN A 136 -1.25 -0.57 11.55
CA GLN A 136 -2.37 0.35 11.76
C GLN A 136 -2.21 1.70 11.03
N GLN A 137 -1.10 1.91 10.31
CA GLN A 137 -0.88 3.15 9.57
C GLN A 137 -1.81 3.27 8.36
N GLY A 138 -2.18 4.51 8.04
CA GLY A 138 -3.03 4.87 6.91
C GLY A 138 -2.92 6.37 6.61
N ILE A 139 -3.81 6.87 5.77
CA ILE A 139 -3.87 8.28 5.37
C ILE A 139 -5.05 8.94 6.07
N PHE A 140 -4.81 10.09 6.69
CA PHE A 140 -5.87 10.95 7.20
C PHE A 140 -6.14 12.11 6.25
N LEU A 141 -7.35 12.17 5.71
CA LEU A 141 -7.85 13.24 4.85
C LEU A 141 -8.69 14.19 5.70
N ALA A 142 -8.07 15.28 6.17
CA ALA A 142 -8.71 16.25 7.05
C ALA A 142 -9.90 16.95 6.36
N SER A 143 -11.00 17.16 7.09
CA SER A 143 -12.18 17.91 6.61
C SER A 143 -11.93 19.41 6.54
N LYS A 144 -10.98 19.90 7.34
CA LYS A 144 -10.60 21.31 7.47
C LYS A 144 -9.07 21.40 7.44
N GLY A 145 -8.57 22.35 6.66
CA GLY A 145 -7.14 22.58 6.45
C GLY A 145 -6.85 22.82 4.97
N SER A 146 -6.05 23.83 4.65
CA SER A 146 -5.51 23.99 3.29
C SER A 146 -4.51 22.86 3.04
N ALA A 147 -4.57 22.23 1.87
CA ALA A 147 -3.53 21.32 1.40
C ALA A 147 -2.27 22.12 1.04
N GLU A 148 -1.63 22.72 2.04
CA GLU A 148 -0.38 23.46 1.90
C GLU A 148 0.79 22.48 1.96
N LEU A 149 1.42 22.24 0.81
CA LEU A 149 2.66 21.49 0.74
C LEU A 149 3.77 22.31 1.41
N LYS A 150 4.21 21.89 2.59
CA LYS A 150 5.39 22.43 3.26
C LYS A 150 6.56 21.49 3.05
N ALA A 151 7.54 21.92 2.24
CA ALA A 151 8.78 21.19 2.02
C ALA A 151 9.91 21.86 2.82
N TYR A 152 10.72 21.05 3.49
CA TYR A 152 11.94 21.48 4.17
C TYR A 152 13.12 20.90 3.39
N CYS A 153 14.13 21.74 3.11
CA CYS A 153 15.38 21.32 2.48
C CYS A 153 16.50 21.66 3.47
N ASP A 154 17.22 20.65 3.91
CA ASP A 154 18.44 20.81 4.70
C ASP A 154 19.64 20.53 3.79
N SER A 155 20.68 21.35 3.90
CA SER A 155 21.93 21.17 3.17
C SER A 155 22.97 20.60 4.13
N ASP A 156 23.32 19.33 3.97
CA ASP A 156 24.58 18.80 4.48
C ASP A 156 25.76 19.30 3.64
#